data_AF-A0A385MUD0-F1
#
_entry.id   AF-A0A385MUD0-F1
#
_cell.length_a   1.000
_cell.length_b   1.000
_cell.length_c   1.000
_cell.angle_alpha   90.00
_cell.angle_beta   90.00
_cell.angle_gamma   90.00
#
_symmetry.space_group_name_H-M   'P 1'
#
loop_
_entity.id
_entity.type
_entity.pdbx_description
1 polymer ?
#
loop_
_entity_poly.entity_id
_entity_poly.type
_entity_poly.pdbx_seq_one_letter_code
_entity_poly.pdbx_strand_id
1 'polypeptide(L)'
;MTNIILSCGISALSLVLLYVSWQKQHRVWLWFSLLAFAGSFFMWSRATGWETGSVFALCLPAIGVWPLILANRQTLPSPKNQPAPKPLSFVRREVLQHAGHYLVILIVLLVVSLLSSLAVSLALPMKETGQLATCIVLLPVIWGLLGYHYFAVASKPKALALYTVLGALSAAYLLFIPAFQAVSV
;
A
#
# COMPACT_ATOMS: atom_id res chain seq x y z
N MET A 1 -19.27 -24.16 -0.78
CA MET A 1 -18.17 -24.65 0.09
C MET A 1 -16.91 -25.01 -0.69
N THR A 2 -16.99 -25.77 -1.78
CA THR A 2 -15.80 -26.20 -2.58
C THR A 2 -14.87 -25.06 -3.01
N ASN A 3 -15.42 -23.94 -3.48
CA ASN A 3 -14.61 -22.79 -3.92
C ASN A 3 -13.82 -22.12 -2.77
N ILE A 4 -14.36 -22.14 -1.55
CA ILE A 4 -13.68 -21.55 -0.38
C ILE A 4 -12.48 -22.40 0.01
N ILE A 5 -12.65 -23.73 0.03
CA ILE A 5 -11.56 -24.67 0.34
C ILE A 5 -10.42 -24.54 -0.68
N LEU A 6 -10.75 -24.43 -1.97
CA LEU A 6 -9.77 -24.18 -3.03
C LEU A 6 -9.05 -22.84 -2.85
N SER A 7 -9.79 -21.79 -2.49
CA SER A 7 -9.23 -20.45 -2.22
C SER A 7 -8.25 -20.47 -1.05
N CYS A 8 -8.60 -21.16 0.04
CA CYS A 8 -7.71 -21.40 1.18
C CYS A 8 -6.46 -22.18 0.76
N GLY A 9 -6.62 -23.24 -0.03
CA GLY A 9 -5.50 -24.05 -0.52
C GLY A 9 -4.51 -23.24 -1.37
N ILE A 10 -5.01 -22.45 -2.32
CA ILE A 10 -4.17 -21.59 -3.17
C ILE A 10 -3.51 -20.47 -2.35
N SER A 11 -4.21 -19.90 -1.36
CA SER A 11 -3.64 -18.91 -0.42
C SER A 11 -2.47 -19.51 0.37
N ALA A 12 -2.67 -20.70 0.93
CA ALA A 12 -1.64 -21.41 1.67
C ALA A 12 -0.45 -21.76 0.77
N LEU A 13 -0.72 -22.24 -0.45
CA LEU A 13 0.33 -22.54 -1.44
C LEU A 13 1.15 -21.29 -1.77
N SER A 14 0.50 -20.17 -2.06
CA SER A 14 1.16 -18.88 -2.32
C SER A 14 2.11 -18.51 -1.18
N LEU A 15 1.65 -18.66 0.06
CA LEU A 15 2.40 -18.34 1.26
C LEU A 15 3.61 -19.26 1.47
N VAL A 16 3.43 -20.57 1.28
CA VAL A 16 4.52 -21.55 1.37
C VAL A 16 5.58 -21.29 0.29
N LEU A 17 5.15 -21.01 -0.94
CA LEU A 17 6.07 -20.68 -2.03
C LEU A 17 6.85 -19.38 -1.76
N LEU A 18 6.19 -18.37 -1.19
CA LEU A 18 6.83 -17.11 -0.79
C LEU A 18 7.90 -17.38 0.27
N TYR A 19 7.53 -18.16 1.28
CA TYR A 19 8.41 -18.53 2.38
C TYR A 19 9.63 -19.33 1.89
N VAL A 20 9.42 -20.33 1.02
CA VAL A 20 10.52 -21.10 0.42
C VAL A 20 11.41 -20.21 -0.45
N SER A 21 10.82 -19.29 -1.21
CA SER A 21 11.56 -18.32 -2.01
C SER A 21 12.45 -17.44 -1.14
N TRP A 22 11.92 -16.96 -0.01
CA TRP A 22 12.66 -16.13 0.94
C TRP A 22 13.77 -16.93 1.64
N GLN A 23 13.47 -18.13 2.13
CA GLN A 23 14.44 -18.98 2.82
C GLN A 23 15.61 -19.39 1.91
N LYS A 24 15.32 -19.77 0.66
CA LYS A 24 16.33 -20.22 -0.32
C LYS A 24 16.90 -19.08 -1.18
N GLN A 25 16.44 -17.84 -0.99
CA GLN A 25 16.79 -16.67 -1.80
C GLN A 25 16.69 -16.93 -3.32
N HIS A 26 15.64 -17.64 -3.74
CA HIS A 26 15.55 -18.19 -5.11
C HIS A 26 14.39 -17.58 -5.91
N ARG A 27 14.74 -16.73 -6.89
CA ARG A 27 13.81 -15.84 -7.61
C ARG A 27 12.70 -16.54 -8.38
N VAL A 28 12.89 -17.78 -8.84
CA VAL A 28 11.83 -18.52 -9.57
C VAL A 28 10.64 -18.84 -8.66
N TRP A 29 10.91 -19.18 -7.39
CA TRP A 29 9.85 -19.50 -6.43
C TRP A 29 9.04 -18.26 -6.03
N LEU A 30 9.66 -17.07 -6.08
CA LEU A 30 8.96 -15.79 -5.91
C LEU A 30 7.90 -15.60 -6.99
N TRP A 31 8.25 -15.86 -8.26
CA TRP A 31 7.30 -15.71 -9.36
C TRP A 31 6.13 -16.69 -9.26
N PHE A 32 6.39 -17.95 -8.91
CA PHE A 32 5.32 -18.92 -8.65
C PHE A 32 4.44 -18.51 -7.47
N SER A 33 5.03 -17.94 -6.42
CA SER A 33 4.28 -17.39 -5.29
C SER A 33 3.36 -16.24 -5.72
N LEU A 34 3.87 -15.27 -6.49
CA LEU A 34 3.08 -14.14 -6.98
C LEU A 34 1.94 -14.60 -7.91
N LEU A 35 2.19 -15.61 -8.75
CA LEU A 35 1.15 -16.21 -9.60
C LEU A 35 0.07 -16.90 -8.76
N ALA A 36 0.46 -17.68 -7.75
CA ALA A 36 -0.48 -18.31 -6.82
C ALA A 36 -1.25 -17.27 -6.01
N PHE A 37 -0.62 -16.15 -5.63
CA PHE A 37 -1.27 -15.03 -4.95
C PHE A 37 -2.34 -14.37 -5.82
N ALA A 38 -2.02 -14.08 -7.09
CA ALA A 38 -2.98 -13.54 -8.04
C ALA A 38 -4.15 -14.52 -8.29
N GLY A 39 -3.85 -15.82 -8.40
CA GLY A 39 -4.86 -16.87 -8.49
C GLY A 39 -5.76 -16.94 -7.25
N SER A 40 -5.19 -16.75 -6.05
CA SER A 40 -5.93 -16.68 -4.80
C SER A 40 -6.93 -15.53 -4.80
N PHE A 41 -6.49 -14.35 -5.23
CA PHE A 41 -7.33 -13.16 -5.32
C PHE A 41 -8.55 -13.37 -6.21
N PHE A 42 -8.34 -14.01 -7.36
CA PHE A 42 -9.43 -14.33 -8.29
C PHE A 42 -10.40 -15.37 -7.69
N MET A 43 -9.88 -16.41 -7.04
CA MET A 43 -10.69 -17.47 -6.42
C MET A 43 -11.54 -16.95 -5.26
N TRP A 44 -10.96 -16.16 -4.35
CA TRP A 44 -11.67 -15.54 -3.24
C TRP A 44 -12.76 -14.57 -3.71
N SER A 45 -12.44 -13.76 -4.72
CA SER A 45 -13.39 -12.83 -5.34
C SER A 45 -14.59 -13.55 -5.95
N ARG A 46 -14.36 -14.72 -6.57
CA ARG A 46 -15.46 -15.55 -7.12
C ARG A 46 -16.27 -16.26 -6.03
N ALA A 47 -15.63 -16.65 -4.93
CA ALA A 47 -16.27 -17.43 -3.87
C ALA A 47 -17.14 -16.58 -2.94
N THR A 48 -16.75 -15.34 -2.67
CA THR A 48 -17.36 -14.49 -1.61
C THR A 48 -17.76 -13.08 -2.09
N GLY A 49 -17.61 -12.80 -3.38
CA GLY A 49 -17.75 -11.46 -3.95
C GLY A 49 -16.44 -10.69 -3.94
N TRP A 50 -16.33 -9.68 -4.79
CA TRP A 50 -15.06 -8.95 -5.02
C TRP A 50 -14.61 -8.16 -3.78
N GLU A 51 -15.55 -7.59 -3.03
CA GLU A 51 -15.26 -6.79 -1.83
C GLU A 51 -14.68 -7.66 -0.72
N THR A 52 -15.42 -8.68 -0.29
CA THR A 52 -15.02 -9.60 0.78
C THR A 52 -13.85 -10.50 0.36
N GLY A 53 -13.84 -10.94 -0.90
CA GLY A 53 -12.80 -11.82 -1.43
C GLY A 53 -11.43 -11.14 -1.48
N SER A 54 -11.38 -9.86 -1.84
CA SER A 54 -10.14 -9.08 -1.82
C SER A 54 -9.55 -9.01 -0.40
N VAL A 55 -10.41 -8.80 0.60
CA VAL A 55 -9.99 -8.77 2.01
C VAL A 55 -9.38 -10.10 2.42
N PHE A 56 -10.04 -11.23 2.12
CA PHE A 56 -9.50 -12.54 2.49
C PHE A 56 -8.20 -12.87 1.76
N ALA A 57 -8.11 -12.59 0.45
CA ALA A 57 -6.91 -12.85 -0.33
C ALA A 57 -5.69 -12.04 0.13
N LEU A 58 -5.89 -10.80 0.58
CA LEU A 58 -4.82 -9.94 1.08
C LEU A 58 -4.46 -10.24 2.53
N CYS A 59 -5.45 -10.42 3.40
CA CYS A 59 -5.24 -10.50 4.84
C CYS A 59 -4.82 -11.89 5.32
N LEU A 60 -5.37 -12.98 4.74
CA LEU A 60 -5.07 -14.33 5.22
C LEU A 60 -3.59 -14.70 5.06
N PRO A 61 -2.92 -14.41 3.92
CA PRO A 61 -1.49 -14.65 3.82
C PRO A 61 -0.66 -13.77 4.76
N ALA A 62 -1.07 -12.51 4.95
CA ALA A 62 -0.37 -11.59 5.85
C ALA A 62 -0.44 -12.03 7.32
N ILE A 63 -1.55 -12.65 7.75
CA ILE A 63 -1.69 -13.21 9.10
C ILE A 63 -0.98 -14.58 9.17
N GLY A 64 -1.14 -15.42 8.15
CA GLY A 64 -0.62 -16.78 8.11
C GLY A 64 0.90 -16.89 8.04
N VAL A 65 1.62 -15.81 7.73
CA VAL A 65 3.09 -15.84 7.61
C VAL A 65 3.78 -15.83 8.98
N TRP A 66 3.12 -15.28 10.01
CA TRP A 66 3.73 -15.09 11.33
C TRP A 66 4.17 -16.40 12.01
N PRO A 67 3.39 -17.50 12.00
CA PRO A 67 3.86 -18.80 12.50
C PRO A 67 5.13 -19.29 11.81
N LEU A 68 5.26 -19.09 10.49
CA LEU A 68 6.45 -19.49 9.74
C LEU A 68 7.67 -18.66 10.11
N ILE A 69 7.50 -17.34 10.27
CA ILE A 69 8.56 -16.44 10.72
C ILE A 69 8.98 -16.77 12.16
N LEU A 70 8.01 -17.06 13.03
CA LEU A 70 8.23 -17.50 14.41
C LEU A 70 9.07 -18.79 14.47
N ALA A 71 8.76 -19.77 13.62
CA ALA A 71 9.50 -21.04 13.54
C ALA A 71 10.95 -20.85 13.04
N ASN A 72 11.20 -19.83 12.22
CA ASN A 72 12.51 -19.52 11.65
C ASN A 72 13.27 -18.41 12.37
N ARG A 73 12.93 -18.11 13.64
CA ARG A 73 13.65 -17.12 14.44
C ARG A 73 15.12 -17.54 14.61
N GLN A 74 16.00 -16.87 13.88
CA GLN A 74 17.44 -16.95 14.11
C GLN A 74 17.79 -15.95 15.21
N THR A 75 18.32 -16.44 16.33
CA THR A 75 18.99 -15.59 17.31
C THR A 75 20.32 -15.14 16.70
N LEU A 76 20.31 -13.94 16.12
CA LEU A 76 21.53 -13.31 15.64
C LEU A 76 22.47 -13.10 16.85
N PRO A 77 23.77 -13.38 16.70
CA PRO A 77 24.75 -13.02 17.73
C PRO A 77 24.69 -11.51 17.97
N SER A 78 24.98 -11.09 19.21
CA SER A 78 25.02 -9.66 19.53
C SER A 78 25.91 -8.92 18.52
N PRO A 79 25.40 -7.84 17.89
CA PRO A 79 26.18 -7.10 16.90
C PRO A 79 27.51 -6.66 17.50
N LYS A 80 28.62 -6.94 16.81
CA LYS A 80 29.97 -6.54 17.24
C LYS A 80 30.10 -5.01 17.38
N ASN A 81 29.33 -4.28 16.57
CA ASN A 81 29.22 -2.83 16.64
C ASN A 81 27.85 -2.48 17.23
N GLN A 82 27.83 -2.13 18.52
CA GLN A 82 26.71 -1.40 19.11
C GLN A 82 27.02 0.09 18.95
N PRO A 83 26.47 0.78 17.93
CA PRO A 83 26.65 2.22 17.84
C PRO A 83 26.13 2.85 19.13
N ALA A 84 26.93 3.71 19.75
CA ALA A 84 26.49 4.46 20.92
C ALA A 84 25.19 5.21 20.55
N PRO A 85 24.18 5.24 21.44
CA PRO A 85 22.96 6.01 21.19
C PRO A 85 23.35 7.46 20.85
N LYS A 86 23.00 7.91 19.64
CA LYS A 86 23.26 9.29 19.25
C LYS A 86 22.46 10.19 20.21
N PRO A 87 23.10 11.15 20.91
CA PRO A 87 22.37 12.05 21.79
C PRO A 87 21.34 12.84 20.97
N LEU A 88 20.18 13.08 21.56
CA LEU A 88 19.13 13.90 20.92
C LEU A 88 19.67 15.33 20.75
N SER A 89 19.97 15.71 19.51
CA SER A 89 20.44 17.05 19.16
C SER A 89 19.26 17.91 18.71
N PHE A 90 18.88 18.90 19.52
CA PHE A 90 17.79 19.84 19.20
C PHE A 90 18.31 21.06 18.43
N VAL A 91 18.93 20.81 17.27
CA VAL A 91 19.35 21.89 16.39
C VAL A 91 18.09 22.46 15.72
N ARG A 92 17.76 23.73 16.00
CA ARG A 92 16.54 24.40 15.50
C ARG A 92 16.29 24.20 14.01
N ARG A 93 17.37 24.26 13.21
CA ARG A 93 17.33 24.05 11.76
C ARG A 93 16.87 22.64 11.39
N GLU A 94 17.42 21.61 12.03
CA GLU A 94 17.06 20.22 11.77
C GLU A 94 15.63 19.93 12.23
N VAL A 95 15.24 20.44 13.40
CA VAL A 95 13.87 20.34 13.91
C VAL A 95 12.88 20.97 12.93
N LEU A 96 13.18 22.17 12.42
CA LEU A 96 12.31 22.85 11.46
C LEU A 96 12.25 22.12 10.10
N GLN A 97 13.37 21.54 9.65
CA GLN A 97 13.40 20.71 8.44
C GLN A 97 12.55 19.44 8.61
N HIS A 98 12.68 18.74 9.73
CA HIS A 98 11.87 17.56 10.02
C HIS A 98 10.38 17.90 10.17
N ALA A 99 10.05 19.02 10.82
CA ALA A 99 8.68 19.52 10.89
C ALA A 99 8.13 19.85 9.49
N GLY A 100 8.95 20.44 8.62
CA GLY A 100 8.58 20.70 7.22
C GLY A 100 8.30 19.41 6.44
N HIS A 101 9.17 18.41 6.56
CA HIS A 101 8.94 17.09 5.95
C HIS A 101 7.66 16.43 6.48
N TYR A 102 7.42 16.54 7.79
CA TYR A 102 6.21 16.03 8.41
C TYR A 102 4.94 16.67 7.84
N LEU A 103 4.91 18.01 7.73
CA LEU A 103 3.76 18.73 7.16
C LEU A 103 3.52 18.36 5.70
N VAL A 104 4.57 18.22 4.91
CA VAL A 104 4.46 17.79 3.51
C VAL A 104 3.82 16.40 3.43
N ILE A 105 4.32 15.44 4.18
CA ILE A 105 3.85 14.06 4.09
C ILE A 105 2.43 13.93 4.65
N LEU A 106 2.19 14.51 5.82
CA LEU A 106 0.92 14.35 6.51
C LEU A 106 -0.21 15.13 5.86
N ILE A 107 0.04 16.36 5.39
CA ILE A 107 -1.01 17.24 4.89
C ILE A 107 -1.00 17.22 3.36
N VAL A 108 0.09 17.66 2.74
CA VAL A 108 0.14 17.86 1.28
C VAL A 108 -0.07 16.55 0.54
N LEU A 109 0.71 15.52 0.89
CA LEU A 109 0.61 14.23 0.22
C LEU A 109 -0.72 13.53 0.54
N LEU A 110 -1.27 13.71 1.75
CA LEU A 110 -2.59 13.14 2.08
C LEU A 110 -3.69 13.75 1.20
N VAL A 111 -3.72 15.07 1.07
CA VAL A 111 -4.69 15.79 0.23
C VAL A 111 -4.54 15.36 -1.23
N VAL A 112 -3.33 15.36 -1.77
CA VAL A 112 -3.08 14.94 -3.16
C VAL A 112 -3.48 13.49 -3.38
N SER A 113 -3.18 12.59 -2.44
CA SER A 113 -3.55 11.18 -2.52
C SER A 113 -5.06 10.98 -2.46
N LEU A 114 -5.75 11.74 -1.60
CA LEU A 114 -7.21 11.70 -1.50
C LEU A 114 -7.86 12.14 -2.82
N LEU A 115 -7.46 13.29 -3.35
CA LEU A 115 -7.99 13.80 -4.62
C LEU A 115 -7.71 12.83 -5.77
N SER A 116 -6.50 12.27 -5.82
CA SER A 116 -6.09 11.32 -6.86
C SER A 116 -6.88 10.01 -6.77
N SER A 117 -7.00 9.43 -5.57
CA SER A 117 -7.78 8.21 -5.34
C SER A 117 -9.24 8.41 -5.68
N LEU A 118 -9.84 9.52 -5.25
CA LEU A 118 -11.24 9.83 -5.54
C LEU A 118 -11.46 10.02 -7.05
N ALA A 119 -10.57 10.76 -7.72
CA ALA A 119 -10.62 10.97 -9.16
C ALA A 119 -10.57 9.64 -9.92
N VAL A 120 -9.64 8.75 -9.58
CA VAL A 120 -9.53 7.43 -10.21
C VAL A 120 -10.77 6.58 -9.90
N SER A 121 -11.23 6.55 -8.64
CA SER A 121 -12.39 5.74 -8.24
C SER A 121 -13.67 6.17 -8.95
N LEU A 122 -13.93 7.48 -9.09
CA LEU A 122 -15.10 8.00 -9.80
C LEU A 122 -15.01 7.85 -11.32
N ALA A 123 -13.80 7.72 -11.88
CA ALA A 123 -13.61 7.43 -13.30
C ALA A 123 -13.96 5.99 -13.68
N LEU A 124 -14.05 5.07 -12.71
CA LEU A 124 -14.36 3.67 -12.96
C LEU A 124 -15.87 3.43 -13.10
N PRO A 125 -16.32 2.59 -14.05
CA PRO A 125 -17.73 2.27 -14.26
C PRO A 125 -18.21 1.24 -13.22
N MET A 126 -18.19 1.63 -11.95
CA MET A 126 -18.61 0.82 -10.82
C MET A 126 -19.74 1.52 -10.05
N LYS A 127 -20.49 0.75 -9.25
CA LYS A 127 -21.45 1.30 -8.29
C LYS A 127 -20.71 2.06 -7.19
N GLU A 128 -21.40 2.99 -6.52
CA GLU A 128 -20.83 3.84 -5.45
C GLU A 128 -20.08 3.05 -4.38
N THR A 129 -20.60 1.90 -3.93
CA THR A 129 -19.93 1.03 -2.95
C THR A 129 -18.57 0.53 -3.45
N GLY A 130 -18.48 0.15 -4.73
CA GLY A 130 -17.24 -0.28 -5.36
C GLY A 130 -16.26 0.86 -5.58
N GLN A 131 -16.75 2.07 -5.86
CA GLN A 131 -15.93 3.28 -5.96
C GLN A 131 -15.33 3.66 -4.59
N LEU A 132 -16.13 3.63 -3.52
CA LEU A 132 -15.65 3.87 -2.15
C LEU A 132 -14.63 2.81 -1.70
N ALA A 133 -14.91 1.52 -1.94
CA ALA A 133 -13.98 0.45 -1.63
C ALA A 133 -12.64 0.63 -2.37
N THR A 134 -12.69 1.01 -3.64
CA THR A 134 -11.50 1.31 -4.44
C THR A 134 -10.74 2.51 -3.88
N CYS A 135 -11.44 3.58 -3.48
CA CYS A 135 -10.82 4.77 -2.92
C CYS A 135 -10.10 4.46 -1.58
N ILE A 136 -10.72 3.64 -0.73
CA ILE A 136 -10.15 3.18 0.54
C ILE A 136 -8.84 2.40 0.32
N VAL A 137 -8.79 1.58 -0.73
CA VAL A 137 -7.58 0.81 -1.07
C VAL A 137 -6.51 1.69 -1.72
N LEU A 138 -6.89 2.58 -2.65
CA LEU A 138 -5.94 3.41 -3.38
C LEU A 138 -5.29 4.48 -2.51
N LEU A 139 -6.03 5.09 -1.57
CA LEU A 139 -5.52 6.17 -0.72
C LEU A 139 -4.19 5.84 -0.02
N PRO A 140 -4.08 4.76 0.78
CA PRO A 140 -2.81 4.44 1.44
C PRO A 140 -1.71 4.03 0.45
N VAL A 141 -2.06 3.44 -0.69
CA VAL A 141 -1.09 3.05 -1.73
C VAL A 141 -0.47 4.29 -2.37
N ILE A 142 -1.29 5.23 -2.84
CA ILE A 142 -0.81 6.48 -3.45
C ILE A 142 -0.03 7.29 -2.40
N TRP A 143 -0.53 7.39 -1.19
CA TRP A 143 0.13 8.13 -0.11
C TRP A 143 1.51 7.54 0.23
N GLY A 144 1.61 6.22 0.35
CA GLY A 144 2.87 5.52 0.57
C GLY A 144 3.86 5.71 -0.58
N LEU A 145 3.40 5.61 -1.83
CA LEU A 145 4.25 5.80 -3.01
C LEU A 145 4.77 7.24 -3.13
N LEU A 146 3.91 8.24 -2.92
CA LEU A 146 4.33 9.65 -2.93
C LEU A 146 5.27 9.95 -1.77
N GLY A 147 5.04 9.36 -0.59
CA GLY A 147 5.93 9.49 0.56
C GLY A 147 7.32 8.93 0.29
N TYR A 148 7.39 7.73 -0.28
CA TYR A 148 8.65 7.13 -0.72
C TYR A 148 9.35 7.99 -1.77
N HIS A 149 8.65 8.40 -2.83
CA HIS A 149 9.21 9.26 -3.87
C HIS A 149 9.73 10.59 -3.31
N TYR A 150 8.98 11.21 -2.38
CA TYR A 150 9.37 12.47 -1.74
C TYR A 150 10.70 12.34 -1.02
N PHE A 151 10.92 11.26 -0.28
CA PHE A 151 12.20 11.02 0.39
C PHE A 151 13.32 10.63 -0.57
N ALA A 152 13.04 9.81 -1.58
CA ALA A 152 14.02 9.30 -2.53
C ALA A 152 14.60 10.38 -3.46
N VAL A 153 13.83 11.42 -3.80
CA VAL A 153 14.28 12.44 -4.76
C VAL A 153 15.24 13.46 -4.14
N ALA A 154 16.28 13.85 -4.87
CA ALA A 154 17.25 14.85 -4.40
C ALA A 154 16.65 16.28 -4.32
N SER A 155 15.85 16.67 -5.30
CA SER A 155 15.24 18.01 -5.38
C SER A 155 13.79 18.02 -4.85
N LYS A 156 13.61 18.37 -3.57
CA LYS A 156 12.29 18.49 -2.94
C LYS A 156 11.36 19.50 -3.63
N PRO A 157 11.83 20.67 -4.10
CA PRO A 157 10.96 21.62 -4.80
C PRO A 157 10.36 21.06 -6.08
N LYS A 158 11.14 20.29 -6.86
CA LYS A 158 10.63 19.63 -8.08
C LYS A 158 9.58 18.57 -7.77
N ALA A 159 9.79 17.77 -6.72
CA ALA A 159 8.78 16.81 -6.26
C ALA A 159 7.49 17.52 -5.81
N LEU A 160 7.60 18.60 -5.05
CA LEU A 160 6.44 19.37 -4.62
C LEU A 160 5.66 19.94 -5.81
N ALA A 161 6.36 20.52 -6.80
CA ALA A 161 5.72 21.01 -8.02
C ALA A 161 4.94 19.90 -8.76
N LEU A 162 5.53 18.71 -8.87
CA LEU A 162 4.87 17.54 -9.46
C LEU A 162 3.60 17.16 -8.69
N TYR A 163 3.64 17.14 -7.36
CA TYR A 163 2.49 16.79 -6.53
C TYR A 163 1.39 17.84 -6.60
N THR A 164 1.76 19.13 -6.68
CA THR A 164 0.80 20.22 -6.89
C THR A 164 0.11 20.08 -8.24
N VAL A 165 0.84 19.77 -9.31
CA VAL A 165 0.25 19.52 -10.63
C VAL A 165 -0.71 18.33 -10.59
N LEU A 166 -0.28 17.22 -9.98
CA LEU A 166 -1.14 16.03 -9.83
C LEU A 166 -2.43 16.37 -9.06
N GLY A 167 -2.30 17.02 -7.90
CA GLY A 167 -3.45 17.43 -7.10
C GLY A 167 -4.38 18.39 -7.83
N ALA A 168 -3.83 19.35 -8.58
CA ALA A 168 -4.61 20.29 -9.38
C ALA A 168 -5.38 19.60 -10.51
N LEU A 169 -4.75 18.66 -11.22
CA LEU A 169 -5.41 17.88 -12.27
C LEU A 169 -6.51 16.98 -11.69
N SER A 170 -6.26 16.32 -10.55
CA SER A 170 -7.29 15.54 -9.87
C SER A 170 -8.44 16.40 -9.38
N ALA A 171 -8.17 17.56 -8.78
CA ALA A 171 -9.21 18.49 -8.35
C ALA A 171 -10.02 19.01 -9.54
N ALA A 172 -9.36 19.42 -10.63
CA ALA A 172 -10.03 19.87 -11.84
C ALA A 172 -10.96 18.77 -12.38
N TYR A 173 -10.45 17.55 -12.51
CA TYR A 173 -11.26 16.42 -12.95
C TYR A 173 -12.51 16.22 -12.07
N LEU A 174 -12.36 16.25 -10.75
CA LEU A 174 -13.48 16.11 -9.81
C LEU A 174 -14.54 17.21 -9.96
N LEU A 175 -14.13 18.45 -10.25
CA LEU A 175 -15.06 19.57 -10.45
C LEU A 175 -15.91 19.43 -11.73
N PHE A 176 -15.42 18.69 -12.73
CA PHE A 176 -16.10 18.51 -14.02
C PHE A 176 -16.92 17.20 -14.12
N ILE A 177 -16.93 16.35 -13.07
CA ILE A 177 -17.75 15.13 -13.07
C ILE A 177 -19.15 15.43 -12.50
N PRO A 178 -20.24 14.95 -13.15
CA PRO A 178 -21.62 15.20 -12.71
C PRO A 178 -21.93 14.74 -11.27
N ALA A 179 -21.32 13.64 -10.82
CA ALA A 179 -21.54 13.08 -9.49
C ALA A 179 -21.12 14.02 -8.33
N PHE A 180 -20.12 14.89 -8.55
CA PHE A 180 -19.64 15.83 -7.53
C PHE A 180 -20.50 17.12 -7.49
N GLN A 181 -21.11 17.47 -8.62
CA GLN A 181 -22.01 18.63 -8.73
C GLN A 181 -23.36 18.39 -8.03
N ALA A 182 -23.81 17.13 -7.92
CA ALA A 182 -25.08 16.79 -7.26
C ALA A 182 -25.05 16.88 -5.71
N VAL A 183 -23.86 16.90 -5.09
CA VAL A 183 -23.68 16.98 -3.62
C VAL A 183 -23.42 18.42 -3.15
N SER A 184 -23.20 19.36 -4.07
CA SER A 184 -22.84 20.75 -3.79
C SER A 184 -24.00 21.75 -3.88
N VAL A 185 -25.25 21.27 -3.86
CA VAL A 185 -26.50 22.04 -3.75
C VAL A 185 -27.27 21.59 -2.51
#